data_AF-A0A084JSN1-F1
#
_entry.id   AF-A0A084JSN1-F1
#
_cell.length_a   1.000
_cell.length_b   1.000
_cell.length_c   1.000
_cell.angle_alpha   90.00
_cell.angle_beta   90.00
_cell.angle_gamma   90.00
#
_symmetry.space_group_name_H-M   'P 1'
#
loop_
_entity.id
_entity.type
_entity.pdbx_description
1 polymer ?
#
loop_
_entity_poly.entity_id
_entity_poly.type
_entity_poly.pdbx_seq_one_letter_code
_entity_poly.pdbx_strand_id
1 'polypeptide(L)'
;MNRCNRQVSDSWRLDETYVKIGGRDMYLYRAVDKQGKTIDFLPTKRRMKGSAQKYLNNIVEQDHRSIKRRIKITTGFKEFESAQRTLAGIEIINMIRKDQILNPKKSTFKTFCSLAA
;
A
#
# COMPACT_ATOMS: atom_id res chain seq x y z
N MET A 1 1.63 -11.67 8.94
CA MET A 1 0.62 -10.66 8.54
C MET A 1 1.01 -10.13 7.17
N ASN A 2 0.43 -10.69 6.12
CA ASN A 2 0.84 -10.46 4.74
C ASN A 2 0.35 -9.08 4.29
N ARG A 3 1.27 -8.11 4.18
CA ARG A 3 0.96 -6.79 3.62
C ARG A 3 0.78 -6.96 2.12
N CYS A 4 -0.46 -7.11 1.66
CA CYS A 4 -0.78 -7.43 0.27
C CYS A 4 -1.18 -6.17 -0.51
N ASN A 5 -0.21 -5.31 -0.82
CA ASN A 5 -0.45 -4.18 -1.75
C ASN A 5 -0.01 -4.56 -3.17
N ARG A 6 -0.84 -5.37 -3.86
CA ARG A 6 -0.88 -5.36 -5.33
C ARG A 6 -1.76 -4.17 -5.74
N GLN A 7 -1.19 -3.25 -6.52
CA GLN A 7 -1.84 -2.11 -7.19
C GLN A 7 -3.06 -1.55 -6.45
N VAL A 8 -2.83 -0.76 -5.40
CA VAL A 8 -3.86 0.10 -4.83
C VAL A 8 -4.11 1.26 -5.80
N SER A 9 -5.36 1.51 -6.16
CA SER A 9 -5.78 2.66 -6.97
C SER A 9 -5.41 3.98 -6.29
N ASP A 10 -5.31 5.04 -7.08
CA ASP A 10 -5.03 6.40 -6.60
C ASP A 10 -6.08 6.99 -5.64
N SER A 11 -7.20 6.28 -5.41
CA SER A 11 -8.32 6.75 -4.61
C SER A 11 -8.87 5.64 -3.72
N TRP A 12 -9.03 5.94 -2.43
CA TRP A 12 -9.63 5.03 -1.46
C TRP A 12 -10.75 5.71 -0.68
N ARG A 13 -11.69 4.91 -0.17
CA ARG A 13 -12.81 5.33 0.69
C ARG A 13 -12.73 4.66 2.05
N LEU A 14 -13.31 5.32 3.06
CA LEU A 14 -13.40 4.80 4.43
C LEU A 14 -14.79 4.20 4.67
N ASP A 15 -14.83 2.89 4.92
CA ASP A 15 -16.06 2.19 5.29
C ASP A 15 -16.12 1.97 6.80
N GLU A 16 -17.27 2.27 7.41
CA GLU A 16 -17.58 1.98 8.81
C GLU A 16 -18.57 0.80 8.86
N THR A 17 -18.23 -0.26 9.57
CA THR A 17 -19.08 -1.45 9.73
C THR A 17 -19.06 -1.92 11.18
N TYR A 18 -20.17 -2.48 11.66
CA TYR A 18 -20.28 -3.07 12.99
C TYR A 18 -19.99 -4.56 12.93
N VAL A 19 -19.03 -5.03 13.71
CA VAL A 19 -18.63 -6.44 13.75
C VAL A 19 -18.51 -6.91 15.19
N LYS A 20 -18.89 -8.17 15.45
CA LYS A 20 -18.75 -8.79 16.76
C LYS A 20 -17.45 -9.58 16.83
N ILE A 21 -16.53 -9.15 17.70
CA ILE A 21 -15.22 -9.80 17.89
C ILE A 21 -15.16 -10.32 19.32
N GLY A 22 -15.07 -11.64 19.49
CA GLY A 22 -15.02 -12.27 20.82
C GLY A 22 -16.22 -11.94 21.70
N GLY A 23 -17.42 -11.87 21.11
CA GLY A 23 -18.67 -11.57 21.82
C GLY A 23 -18.93 -10.08 22.10
N ARG A 24 -18.04 -9.17 21.69
CA ARG A 24 -18.19 -7.72 21.88
C ARG A 24 -18.43 -7.02 20.55
N ASP A 25 -19.37 -6.09 20.52
CA ASP A 25 -19.61 -5.25 19.35
C ASP A 25 -18.50 -4.20 19.21
N MET A 26 -17.92 -4.13 18.02
CA MET A 26 -16.83 -3.23 17.68
C MET A 26 -17.13 -2.49 16.38
N TYR A 27 -16.62 -1.27 16.31
CA TYR A 27 -16.59 -0.48 15.09
C TYR A 27 -15.38 -0.93 14.27
N LEU A 28 -15.59 -1.32 13.03
CA LEU A 28 -14.54 -1.66 12.09
C LEU A 28 -14.48 -0.60 11.00
N TYR A 29 -13.37 0.12 10.96
CA TYR A 29 -13.05 1.04 9.89
C TYR A 29 -12.19 0.32 8.86
N ARG A 30 -12.53 0.37 7.58
CA ARG A 30 -11.73 -0.22 6.50
C ARG A 30 -11.40 0.83 5.46
N ALA A 31 -10.13 0.91 5.07
CA ALA A 31 -9.75 1.61 3.85
C ALA A 31 -9.98 0.67 2.68
N VAL A 32 -10.91 1.03 1.80
CA VAL A 32 -11.29 0.23 0.64
C VAL A 32 -10.97 0.99 -0.63
N ASP A 33 -10.32 0.31 -1.54
CA ASP A 33 -9.93 0.83 -2.83
C ASP A 33 -11.13 0.95 -3.79
N LYS A 34 -10.98 1.70 -4.89
CA LYS A 34 -11.98 1.83 -5.96
C LYS A 34 -12.48 0.48 -6.49
N GLN A 35 -11.60 -0.51 -6.56
CA GLN A 35 -11.92 -1.87 -7.02
C GLN A 35 -12.57 -2.75 -5.93
N GLY A 36 -12.90 -2.18 -4.77
CA GLY A 36 -13.48 -2.91 -3.64
C GLY A 36 -12.45 -3.70 -2.82
N LYS A 37 -11.15 -3.52 -3.09
CA LYS A 37 -10.08 -4.20 -2.37
C LYS A 37 -9.80 -3.52 -1.03
N THR A 38 -9.78 -4.28 0.06
CA THR A 38 -9.40 -3.76 1.37
C THR A 38 -7.89 -3.51 1.44
N ILE A 39 -7.52 -2.28 1.76
CA ILE A 39 -6.15 -1.81 1.93
C ILE A 39 -5.68 -2.11 3.35
N ASP A 40 -6.44 -1.63 4.34
CA ASP A 40 -6.17 -1.83 5.76
C ASP A 40 -7.45 -1.69 6.59
N PHE A 41 -7.42 -2.12 7.85
CA PHE A 41 -8.56 -2.10 8.76
C PHE A 41 -8.15 -1.71 10.18
N LEU A 42 -9.04 -0.98 10.85
CA LEU A 42 -8.88 -0.53 12.23
C LEU A 42 -10.14 -0.87 13.04
N PRO A 43 -10.07 -1.86 13.95
CA PRO A 43 -11.13 -2.14 14.89
C PRO A 43 -11.04 -1.22 16.12
N THR A 44 -12.14 -0.58 16.51
CA THR A 44 -12.23 0.26 17.71
C THR A 44 -13.48 -0.07 18.54
N LYS A 45 -13.39 0.11 19.86
CA LYS A 45 -14.54 -0.08 20.76
C LYS A 45 -15.49 1.13 20.76
N ARG A 46 -14.97 2.31 20.43
CA ARG A 46 -15.71 3.59 20.41
C ARG A 46 -15.78 4.12 18.98
N ARG A 47 -16.84 4.85 18.68
CA ARG A 47 -16.99 5.54 17.40
C ARG A 47 -15.99 6.70 17.32
N MET A 48 -14.94 6.55 16.51
CA MET A 48 -13.83 7.50 16.41
C MET A 48 -13.41 7.67 14.94
N LYS A 49 -14.36 8.05 14.08
CA LYS A 49 -14.15 8.17 12.64
C LYS A 49 -12.97 9.07 12.27
N GLY A 50 -12.84 10.23 12.90
CA GLY A 50 -11.74 11.17 12.62
C GLY A 50 -10.35 10.59 12.95
N SER A 51 -10.21 9.89 14.07
CA SER A 51 -8.94 9.25 14.44
C SER A 51 -8.63 8.04 13.55
N ALA A 52 -9.65 7.27 13.17
CA ALA A 52 -9.50 6.15 12.24
C ALA A 52 -9.06 6.62 10.85
N GLN A 53 -9.66 7.69 10.35
CA GLN A 53 -9.27 8.29 9.07
C GLN A 53 -7.82 8.78 9.09
N LYS A 54 -7.40 9.47 10.16
CA LYS A 54 -6.01 9.92 10.33
C LYS A 54 -5.02 8.75 10.36
N TYR A 55 -5.37 7.68 11.09
CA TYR A 55 -4.54 6.49 11.17
C TYR A 55 -4.33 5.83 9.80
N LEU A 56 -5.41 5.60 9.06
CA LEU A 56 -5.35 4.99 7.72
C LEU A 56 -4.61 5.89 6.73
N ASN A 57 -4.80 7.21 6.79
CA ASN A 57 -4.04 8.15 5.97
C ASN A 57 -2.54 8.09 6.26
N ASN A 58 -2.15 8.01 7.53
CA ASN A 58 -0.73 7.89 7.91
C ASN A 58 -0.09 6.60 7.36
N ILE A 59 -0.84 5.49 7.33
CA ILE A 59 -0.35 4.22 6.75
C ILE A 59 -0.11 4.38 5.25
N VAL A 60 -1.08 4.93 4.52
CA VAL A 60 -0.96 5.16 3.07
C VAL A 60 0.20 6.10 2.76
N GLU A 61 0.30 7.22 3.46
CA GLU A 61 1.40 8.18 3.31
C GLU A 61 2.77 7.57 3.66
N GLN A 62 2.81 6.70 4.67
CA GLN A 62 4.05 5.99 5.03
C GLN A 62 4.53 5.06 3.92
N ASP A 63 3.61 4.41 3.19
CA ASP A 63 3.97 3.56 2.04
C ASP A 63 4.57 4.40 0.90
N HIS A 64 3.98 5.56 0.62
CA HIS A 64 4.44 6.47 -0.44
C HIS A 64 5.70 7.26 -0.08
N ARG A 65 6.06 7.35 1.22
CA ARG A 65 7.20 8.14 1.71
C ARG A 65 8.53 7.76 1.07
N SER A 66 8.73 6.46 0.83
CA SER A 66 9.96 5.92 0.25
C SER A 66 10.16 6.37 -1.21
N ILE A 67 9.07 6.38 -1.99
CA ILE A 67 9.03 6.83 -3.38
C ILE A 67 9.19 8.35 -3.44
N LYS A 68 8.37 9.10 -2.67
CA LYS A 68 8.42 10.57 -2.60
C LYS A 68 9.82 11.07 -2.24
N ARG A 69 10.52 10.42 -1.29
CA ARG A 69 11.88 10.80 -0.87
C ARG A 69 12.91 10.63 -1.99
N ARG A 70 12.85 9.53 -2.74
CA ARG A 70 13.79 9.27 -3.86
C ARG A 70 13.57 10.24 -5.02
N ILE A 71 12.30 10.49 -5.37
CA ILE A 71 11.97 11.44 -6.44
C ILE A 71 12.41 12.84 -6.05
N LYS A 72 12.17 13.29 -4.81
CA LYS A 72 12.55 14.63 -4.34
C LYS A 72 14.05 14.93 -4.41
N ILE A 73 14.91 13.93 -4.25
CA ILE A 73 16.37 14.08 -4.34
C ILE A 73 16.82 14.19 -5.81
N THR A 74 16.03 13.64 -6.73
CA THR A 74 16.31 13.69 -8.16
C THR A 74 15.73 15.00 -8.72
N THR A 75 16.36 15.66 -9.69
CA THR A 75 15.89 16.92 -10.31
C THR A 75 14.61 16.73 -11.16
N GLY A 76 13.80 15.71 -10.85
CA GLY A 76 12.67 15.26 -11.66
C GLY A 76 13.10 14.40 -12.85
N PHE A 77 12.10 13.88 -13.56
CA PHE A 77 12.28 13.20 -14.83
C PHE A 77 12.05 14.19 -15.95
N LYS A 78 12.93 14.20 -16.96
CA LYS A 78 12.75 15.04 -18.16
C LYS A 78 11.59 14.57 -19.05
N GLU A 79 11.27 13.28 -19.00
CA GLU A 79 10.30 12.62 -19.86
C GLU A 79 9.35 11.71 -19.05
N PHE A 80 8.08 11.66 -19.46
CA PHE A 80 7.04 10.87 -18.79
C PHE A 80 7.34 9.37 -18.81
N GLU A 81 7.74 8.86 -19.96
CA GLU A 81 8.13 7.46 -20.20
C GLU A 81 9.29 7.01 -19.31
N SER A 82 10.23 7.92 -19.02
CA SER A 82 11.35 7.66 -18.10
C SER A 82 10.88 7.61 -16.65
N ALA A 83 9.94 8.48 -16.28
CA ALA A 83 9.32 8.48 -14.95
C ALA A 83 8.57 7.15 -14.71
N GLN A 84 7.75 6.72 -15.67
CA GLN A 84 6.98 5.47 -15.57
C GLN A 84 7.89 4.25 -15.40
N ARG A 85 8.93 4.10 -16.23
CA ARG A 85 9.90 2.99 -16.09
C ARG A 85 10.57 2.97 -14.72
N THR A 86 10.93 4.14 -14.20
CA THR A 86 11.58 4.26 -12.89
C THR A 86 10.62 3.90 -11.75
N LEU A 87 9.38 4.38 -11.82
CA LEU A 87 8.33 4.07 -10.84
C LEU A 87 8.03 2.56 -10.83
N ALA A 88 7.84 1.96 -12.00
CA ALA A 88 7.63 0.51 -12.13
C ALA A 88 8.80 -0.30 -11.54
N GLY A 89 10.04 0.11 -11.79
CA GLY A 89 11.22 -0.53 -11.19
C GLY A 89 11.23 -0.43 -9.65
N ILE A 90 10.86 0.73 -9.10
CA ILE A 90 10.78 0.92 -7.64
C ILE A 90 9.67 0.05 -7.04
N GLU A 91 8.52 -0.08 -7.72
CA GLU A 91 7.43 -0.95 -7.30
C GLU A 91 7.85 -2.42 -7.26
N ILE A 92 8.55 -2.92 -8.29
CA ILE A 92 9.09 -4.28 -8.32
C ILE A 92 10.01 -4.52 -7.11
N ILE A 93 10.93 -3.60 -6.83
CA ILE A 93 11.82 -3.71 -5.67
C ILE A 93 11.04 -3.72 -4.35
N ASN A 94 10.00 -2.88 -4.23
CA ASN A 94 9.14 -2.87 -3.05
C ASN A 94 8.34 -4.17 -2.89
N MET A 95 7.85 -4.77 -3.97
CA MET A 95 7.18 -6.07 -3.95
C MET A 95 8.12 -7.19 -3.49
N ILE A 96 9.38 -7.20 -3.96
CA ILE A 96 10.39 -8.16 -3.50
C ILE A 96 10.66 -7.99 -2.01
N ARG A 97 10.86 -6.75 -1.54
CA ARG A 97 11.16 -6.47 -0.13
C ARG A 97 10.01 -6.76 0.84
N LYS A 98 8.77 -6.75 0.34
CA LYS A 98 7.56 -7.07 1.12
C LYS A 98 7.18 -8.55 1.02
N ASP A 99 8.00 -9.40 0.40
CA ASP A 99 7.74 -10.82 0.16
C ASP A 99 6.39 -11.09 -0.52
N GLN A 100 5.99 -10.22 -1.45
CA GLN A 100 4.69 -10.30 -2.14
C GLN A 100 4.73 -11.16 -3.41
N ILE A 101 5.90 -11.72 -3.73
CA ILE A 101 6.15 -12.49 -4.94
C ILE A 101 5.96 -13.96 -4.62
N LEU A 102 5.12 -14.64 -5.41
CA LEU A 102 4.80 -16.06 -5.22
C LEU A 102 6.02 -16.96 -5.48
N ASN A 103 6.90 -16.58 -6.42
CA ASN A 103 8.06 -17.36 -6.84
C ASN A 103 9.35 -16.51 -6.92
N PRO A 104 9.96 -16.14 -5.77
CA PRO A 104 11.22 -15.39 -5.79
C PRO A 104 12.37 -16.27 -6.29
N LYS A 105 13.26 -15.70 -7.12
CA LYS A 105 14.52 -16.37 -7.49
C LYS A 105 15.52 -16.30 -6.33
N LYS A 106 16.61 -17.09 -6.42
CA LYS A 106 17.69 -17.17 -5.41
C LYS A 106 18.30 -15.82 -4.99
N SER A 107 18.15 -14.77 -5.79
CA SER A 107 18.66 -13.43 -5.49
C SER A 107 17.63 -12.38 -5.86
N THR A 108 17.49 -11.36 -5.01
CA THR A 108 16.68 -10.15 -5.24
C THR A 108 16.92 -9.54 -6.62
N PHE A 109 18.18 -9.47 -7.06
CA PHE A 109 18.53 -8.92 -8.37
C PHE A 109 18.03 -9.80 -9.51
N LYS A 110 18.17 -11.14 -9.39
CA LYS A 110 17.64 -12.07 -10.40
C LYS A 110 16.11 -12.02 -10.47
N THR A 111 15.44 -11.87 -9.33
CA THR A 111 13.98 -11.69 -9.26
C THR A 111 13.56 -10.39 -9.92
N PHE A 112 14.27 -9.29 -9.63
CA PHE A 112 14.03 -7.99 -10.24
C PHE A 112 14.18 -8.04 -11.77
N CYS A 113 15.31 -8.54 -12.29
CA CYS A 113 15.53 -8.64 -13.73
C CYS A 113 14.49 -9.52 -14.43
N SER A 114 13.96 -10.56 -13.77
CA SER A 114 12.89 -11.38 -14.37
C SER A 114 11.52 -10.72 -14.40
N LEU A 115 11.30 -9.67 -13.61
CA LEU A 115 10.04 -8.93 -13.54
C LEU A 115 10.07 -7.61 -14.32
N ALA A 116 11.26 -7.04 -14.50
CA ALA A 116 11.49 -5.78 -15.20
C ALA A 116 11.86 -5.97 -16.68
N ALA A 117 11.87 -7.21 -17.18
CA ALA A 117 12.21 -7.58 -18.56
C ALA A 117 11.10 -7.21 -19.55
#